data_AF-A0A7Y2LXK3-F1
#
_entry.id   AF-A0A7Y2LXK3-F1
#
_cell.length_a   1.000
_cell.length_b   1.000
_cell.length_c   1.000
_cell.angle_alpha   90.00
_cell.angle_beta   90.00
_cell.angle_gamma   90.00
#
_symmetry.space_group_name_H-M   'P 1'
#
loop_
_entity.id
_entity.type
_entity.pdbx_description
1 polymer ?
#
loop_
_entity_poly.entity_id
_entity_poly.type
_entity_poly.pdbx_seq_one_letter_code
_entity_poly.pdbx_strand_id
1 'polypeptide(L)' 'MDQTERDDHADLLSRLEVIEAQPLATRAQAYEALHDELARALESGPAGMTPRA' A
#
# COMPACT_ATOMS: atom_id res chain seq x y z
N MET A 1 18.89 -2.47 -2.68
CA MET A 1 17.55 -1.93 -2.44
C MET A 1 17.74 -0.51 -1.98
N ASP A 2 17.10 0.41 -2.69
CA ASP A 2 17.14 1.84 -2.42
C ASP A 2 16.53 2.14 -1.04
N GLN A 3 16.86 3.29 -0.44
CA GLN A 3 16.29 3.65 0.86
C GLN A 3 14.78 3.86 0.74
N THR A 4 14.34 4.51 -0.34
CA THR A 4 12.92 4.77 -0.61
C THR A 4 12.11 3.47 -0.73
N GLU A 5 12.62 2.46 -1.44
CA GLU A 5 11.95 1.16 -1.58
C GLU A 5 11.73 0.45 -0.23
N ARG A 6 12.63 0.68 0.75
CA ARG A 6 12.51 0.08 2.10
C ARG A 6 11.47 0.81 2.94
N ASP A 7 11.39 2.13 2.80
CA ASP A 7 10.40 2.94 3.49
C ASP A 7 8.98 2.64 2.95
N ASP A 8 8.83 2.51 1.63
CA ASP A 8 7.56 2.11 1.00
C ASP A 8 7.08 0.74 1.46
N HIS A 9 8.01 -0.21 1.64
CA HIS A 9 7.70 -1.54 2.16
C HIS A 9 7.25 -1.50 3.63
N ALA A 10 7.89 -0.68 4.46
CA ALA A 10 7.48 -0.49 5.85
C ALA A 10 6.07 0.12 5.94
N ASP A 11 5.77 1.11 5.10
CA ASP A 11 4.46 1.74 5.01
C ASP A 11 3.37 0.74 4.56
N LEU A 12 3.67 -0.09 3.56
CA LEU A 12 2.76 -1.14 3.11
C LEU A 12 2.44 -2.14 4.23
N LEU A 13 3.46 -2.60 4.97
CA LEU A 13 3.26 -3.50 6.11
C LEU A 13 2.35 -2.88 7.17
N SER A 14 2.57 -1.61 7.53
CA SER A 14 1.72 -0.91 8.49
C SER A 14 0.26 -0.82 8.02
N ARG A 15 0.03 -0.57 6.72
CA ARG A 15 -1.33 -0.55 6.15
C ARG A 15 -2.00 -1.93 6.18
N LEU A 16 -1.25 -3.00 5.92
CA LEU A 16 -1.77 -4.36 6.00
C LEU A 16 -2.17 -4.71 7.44
N GLU A 17 -1.38 -4.34 8.44
CA GLU A 17 -1.72 -4.53 9.86
C GLU A 17 -3.06 -3.85 10.22
N VAL A 18 -3.31 -2.64 9.71
CA VAL A 18 -4.58 -1.93 9.91
C VAL A 18 -5.75 -2.68 9.26
N ILE A 19 -5.58 -3.22 8.06
CA ILE A 19 -6.62 -4.03 7.39
C ILE A 19 -6.89 -5.32 8.18
N GLU A 20 -5.84 -5.96 8.68
CA GLU A 20 -5.93 -7.19 9.47
C GLU A 20 -6.52 -6.98 10.86
N ALA A 21 -6.49 -5.76 11.40
CA ALA A 21 -7.22 -5.44 12.62
C ALA A 21 -8.75 -5.36 12.41
N GLN A 22 -9.22 -5.25 11.15
CA GLN A 22 -10.65 -5.14 10.84
C GLN A 22 -11.37 -6.50 10.95
N PRO A 23 -12.72 -6.50 11.12
CA PRO A 23 -13.53 -7.70 11.03
C PRO A 23 -13.35 -8.42 9.68
N LEU A 24 -13.33 -9.75 9.71
CA LEU A 24 -13.08 -10.57 8.51
C LEU A 24 -14.00 -10.20 7.32
N ALA A 25 -15.27 -9.87 7.60
CA ALA A 25 -16.26 -9.52 6.60
C ALA A 25 -15.91 -8.25 5.78
N THR A 26 -15.06 -7.35 6.30
CA THR A 26 -14.69 -6.09 5.62
C THR A 26 -13.32 -6.17 4.94
N ARG A 27 -12.48 -7.15 5.31
CA ARG A 27 -11.08 -7.20 4.84
C ARG A 27 -10.98 -7.35 3.33
N ALA A 28 -11.83 -8.15 2.70
CA ALA A 28 -11.79 -8.37 1.26
C ALA A 28 -11.92 -7.05 0.48
N GLN A 29 -12.90 -6.22 0.86
CA GLN A 29 -13.11 -4.90 0.25
C GLN A 29 -11.94 -3.94 0.49
N ALA A 30 -11.33 -4.00 1.69
CA ALA A 30 -10.17 -3.18 2.01
C ALA A 30 -8.92 -3.59 1.23
N TYR A 31 -8.70 -4.89 1.02
CA TYR A 31 -7.61 -5.39 0.17
C TYR A 31 -7.81 -5.06 -1.31
N GLU A 32 -9.06 -5.12 -1.81
CA GLU A 32 -9.39 -4.72 -3.18
C GLU A 32 -9.05 -3.23 -3.40
N ALA A 33 -9.44 -2.36 -2.48
CA ALA A 33 -9.10 -0.93 -2.56
C ALA A 33 -7.58 -0.68 -2.52
N LEU A 34 -6.85 -1.41 -1.66
CA LEU A 34 -5.39 -1.32 -1.59
C LEU A 34 -4.73 -1.79 -2.89
N HIS A 35 -5.22 -2.89 -3.46
CA HIS A 35 -4.76 -3.41 -4.74
C HIS A 35 -4.94 -2.38 -5.86
N ASP A 36 -6.11 -1.77 -5.97
CA ASP A 36 -6.40 -0.76 -6.99
C ASP A 36 -5.49 0.46 -6.88
N GLU A 37 -5.15 0.87 -5.66
CA GLU A 37 -4.20 1.95 -5.42
C GLU A 37 -2.79 1.59 -5.89
N LEU A 38 -2.30 0.40 -5.51
CA LEU A 38 -0.98 -0.08 -5.92
C LEU A 38 -0.89 -0.26 -7.44
N ALA A 39 -1.95 -0.77 -8.08
CA ALA A 39 -2.03 -0.88 -9.53
C ALA A 39 -1.90 0.49 -10.21
N ARG A 40 -2.64 1.50 -9.74
CA ARG A 40 -2.56 2.87 -10.26
C ARG A 40 -1.18 3.51 -10.04
N ALA A 41 -0.55 3.24 -8.90
CA ALA A 41 0.81 3.72 -8.63
C ALA A 41 1.82 3.13 -9.62
N LEU A 42 1.72 1.83 -9.90
CA LEU A 42 2.57 1.14 -10.88
C LEU A 42 2.33 1.69 -12.30
N GLU A 43 1.07 1.93 -12.67
CA GLU A 43 0.71 2.52 -13.97
C GLU A 43 1.24 3.96 -14.13
N SER A 44 1.36 4.71 -13.03
CA SER A 44 1.82 6.11 -13.03
C SER A 44 3.35 6.25 -13.12
N GLY A 45 4.10 5.14 -13.04
CA GLY A 45 5.56 5.13 -13.09
C GLY A 45 6.24 5.72 -11.84
N PRO A 46 7.58 5.86 -11.83
CA PRO A 46 8.38 6.16 -10.63
C PRO A 46 8.11 7.52 -9.95
N ALA A 47 7.25 8.37 -10.52
CA ALA A 47 6.78 9.60 -9.88
C ALA A 47 5.49 9.42 -9.06
N GLY A 48 4.75 8.31 -9.26
CA GLY A 48 3.51 8.00 -8.58
C GLY A 48 3.70 7.51 -7.13
N MET A 49 4.86 6.96 -6.82
CA MET A 49 5.30 6.60 -5.47
C MET A 49 6.14 7.76 -4.91
N THR A 50 5.55 8.95 -4.77
CA THR A 50 6.27 10.06 -4.14
C THR A 50 6.20 9.89 -2.63
N PRO A 51 7.33 9.66 -1.92
CA PRO A 51 7.31 9.52 -0.47
C PRO A 51 6.81 10.82 0.15
N ARG A 52 5.84 10.71 1.06
CA ARG A 52 5.35 11.85 1.84
C ARG A 52 6.46 12.29 2.80
N ALA A 53 6.96 13.51 2.58
CA ALA A 53 7.91 14.20 3.47
C ALA A 53 7.34 14.46 4.87
#